data_AF-A0A1C7N101-F1
#
_entry.id   AF-A0A1C7N101-F1
#
_cell.length_a   1.000
_cell.length_b   1.000
_cell.length_c   1.000
_cell.angle_alpha   90.00
_cell.angle_beta   90.00
_cell.angle_gamma   90.00
#
_symmetry.space_group_name_H-M   'P 1'
#
loop_
_entity.id
_entity.type
_entity.pdbx_description
1 polymer ?
#
loop_
_entity_poly.entity_id
_entity_poly.type
_entity_poly.pdbx_seq_one_letter_code
_entity_poly.pdbx_strand_id
1 'polypeptide(L)'
;MVYWSNLSAIALAISCIVSASAQEQIPFGVQKTHTLKNALDKAHKLLRHNLLVDTHNDLPMNLAFEHKGKINDLDLSRLDWGHTDIERIRKGHLSGQFWSIYYDCEDTSSNQVVKALESIDVTKRMINKYPDVFELATNTKEFTRAFKHGRVASAMGMEGGQMIDSSMVVLRQMYELGIRYMTLTHNCHTPWAESCCDPNPPPFDKGLGLTEFGKNVILEMNRLGMMVDISHVAHATMQAVLNTTWAPVLFSHSSSHALCNIERNVPDAVLK
;
A
#
# COMPACT_ATOMS: atom_id res chain seq x y z
N MET A 1 60.28 -4.28 56.86
CA MET A 1 61.20 -5.33 57.35
C MET A 1 60.45 -6.65 57.27
N VAL A 2 61.03 -7.62 56.55
CA VAL A 2 60.70 -9.05 56.44
C VAL A 2 59.45 -9.50 55.65
N TYR A 3 59.77 -10.15 54.53
CA TYR A 3 59.00 -11.04 53.65
C TYR A 3 58.72 -12.41 54.28
N TRP A 4 57.62 -13.07 53.88
CA TRP A 4 57.48 -14.50 53.52
C TRP A 4 56.21 -14.61 52.63
N SER A 5 56.06 -15.41 51.57
CA SER A 5 56.94 -16.34 50.84
C SER A 5 56.21 -16.82 49.57
N ASN A 6 57.00 -17.22 48.59
CA ASN A 6 56.69 -17.69 47.23
C ASN A 6 55.63 -18.79 47.10
N LEU A 7 54.91 -18.76 45.96
CA LEU A 7 54.81 -19.93 45.07
C LEU A 7 54.44 -19.48 43.65
N SER A 8 55.41 -19.61 42.76
CA SER A 8 55.27 -19.53 41.31
C SER A 8 54.59 -20.80 40.80
N ALA A 9 53.63 -20.69 39.88
CA ALA A 9 53.50 -21.60 38.73
C ALA A 9 52.29 -21.29 37.83
N ILE A 10 52.62 -21.01 36.58
CA ILE A 10 51.93 -21.45 35.35
C ILE A 10 50.69 -20.64 34.93
N ALA A 11 50.95 -19.79 33.94
CA ALA A 11 49.96 -19.26 33.01
C ALA A 11 49.30 -20.38 32.21
N LEU A 12 47.97 -20.33 32.14
CA LEU A 12 47.21 -20.93 31.05
C LEU A 12 46.07 -19.96 30.73
N ALA A 13 46.35 -19.07 29.78
CA ALA A 13 45.33 -18.30 29.09
C ALA A 13 44.53 -19.29 28.24
N ILE A 14 43.35 -19.70 28.74
CA ILE A 14 42.37 -20.39 27.93
C ILE A 14 41.62 -19.32 27.15
N SER A 15 42.10 -19.09 25.93
CA SER A 15 41.39 -18.38 24.88
C SER A 15 40.10 -19.14 24.58
N CYS A 16 38.98 -18.77 25.19
CA CYS A 16 37.66 -19.18 24.73
C CYS A 16 37.35 -18.47 23.42
N ILE A 17 37.91 -18.99 22.32
CA ILE A 17 37.44 -18.73 20.98
C ILE A 17 36.08 -19.42 20.89
N VAL A 18 35.01 -18.68 21.19
CA VAL A 18 33.69 -19.05 20.70
C VAL A 18 33.78 -18.81 19.20
N SER A 19 34.08 -19.86 18.46
CA SER A 19 33.85 -19.91 17.02
C SER A 19 32.36 -19.69 16.82
N ALA A 20 31.96 -18.45 16.56
CA ALA A 20 30.73 -18.20 15.85
C ALA A 20 30.88 -18.96 14.52
N SER A 21 30.29 -20.15 14.44
CA SER A 21 30.02 -20.74 13.15
C SER A 21 29.13 -19.73 12.46
N ALA A 22 29.72 -18.97 11.54
CA ALA A 22 28.96 -18.34 10.48
C ALA A 22 28.18 -19.51 9.88
N GLN A 23 26.91 -19.61 10.25
CA GLN A 23 25.98 -20.43 9.52
C GLN A 23 25.94 -19.73 8.18
N GLU A 24 26.79 -20.18 7.25
CA GLU A 24 26.75 -19.76 5.86
C GLU A 24 25.28 -19.80 5.49
N GLN A 25 24.70 -18.62 5.25
CA GLN A 25 23.46 -18.56 4.52
C GLN A 25 23.75 -19.35 3.26
N ILE A 26 23.18 -20.56 3.18
CA ILE A 26 23.26 -21.39 1.98
C ILE A 26 22.86 -20.43 0.86
N PRO A 27 23.80 -20.05 -0.03
CA PRO A 27 23.44 -19.18 -1.13
C PRO A 27 22.31 -19.91 -1.82
N PHE A 28 21.17 -19.27 -2.05
CA PHE A 28 20.09 -19.87 -2.82
C PHE A 28 20.72 -20.42 -4.09
N GLY A 29 20.91 -21.73 -4.11
CA GLY A 29 21.55 -22.45 -5.18
C GLY A 29 20.55 -22.43 -6.32
N VAL A 30 20.57 -21.34 -7.10
CA VAL A 30 19.85 -21.29 -8.36
C VAL A 30 20.50 -22.38 -9.20
N GLN A 31 19.83 -23.53 -9.32
CA GLN A 31 20.08 -24.44 -10.42
C GLN A 31 19.93 -23.61 -11.70
N LYS A 32 21.07 -23.20 -12.28
CA LYS A 32 21.15 -22.40 -13.49
C LYS A 32 20.77 -23.26 -14.70
N THR A 33 19.49 -23.57 -14.86
CA THR A 33 18.94 -24.20 -16.08
C THR A 33 17.60 -23.63 -16.50
N HIS A 34 17.22 -22.44 -16.02
CA HIS A 34 16.10 -21.69 -16.57
C HIS A 34 16.62 -20.58 -17.48
N THR A 35 16.41 -20.73 -18.78
CA THR A 35 16.50 -19.60 -19.71
C THR A 35 15.40 -18.58 -19.35
N LEU A 36 15.63 -17.29 -19.63
CA LEU A 36 14.62 -16.25 -19.39
C LEU A 36 13.27 -16.56 -20.03
N LYS A 37 13.29 -17.19 -21.21
CA LYS A 37 12.08 -17.67 -21.90
C LYS A 37 11.31 -18.70 -21.07
N ASN A 38 12.01 -19.69 -20.49
CA ASN A 38 11.38 -20.70 -19.64
C ASN A 38 10.79 -20.08 -18.36
N ALA A 39 11.42 -19.05 -17.80
CA ALA A 39 10.90 -18.35 -16.62
C ALA A 39 9.63 -17.53 -16.95
N LEU A 40 9.63 -16.82 -18.07
CA LEU A 40 8.48 -16.03 -18.53
C LEU A 40 7.27 -16.92 -18.86
N ASP A 41 7.49 -18.03 -19.58
CA ASP A 41 6.41 -18.99 -19.90
C ASP A 41 5.82 -19.60 -18.63
N LYS A 42 6.66 -19.89 -17.63
CA LYS A 42 6.23 -20.36 -16.31
C LYS A 42 5.41 -19.30 -15.57
N ALA A 43 5.83 -18.04 -15.60
CA ALA A 43 5.08 -16.93 -15.00
C ALA A 43 3.70 -16.79 -15.65
N HIS A 44 3.61 -16.76 -16.98
CA HIS A 44 2.33 -16.73 -17.70
C HIS A 44 1.44 -17.92 -17.33
N LYS A 45 2.01 -19.12 -17.21
CA LYS A 45 1.24 -20.31 -16.80
C LYS A 45 0.65 -20.16 -15.40
N LEU A 46 1.40 -19.60 -14.45
CA LEU A 46 0.90 -19.34 -13.09
C LEU A 46 -0.20 -18.29 -13.10
N LEU A 47 0.01 -17.16 -13.76
CA LEU A 47 -0.93 -16.03 -13.75
C LEU A 47 -2.25 -16.31 -14.49
N ARG A 48 -2.28 -17.27 -15.42
CA ARG A 48 -3.54 -17.72 -16.06
C ARG A 48 -4.52 -18.40 -15.10
N HIS A 49 -4.04 -18.93 -13.98
CA HIS A 49 -4.87 -19.71 -13.04
C HIS A 49 -4.89 -19.13 -11.62
N ASN A 50 -4.13 -18.05 -11.37
CA ASN A 50 -4.01 -17.42 -10.07
C ASN A 50 -4.28 -15.93 -10.20
N LEU A 51 -5.00 -15.37 -9.22
CA LEU A 51 -5.30 -13.94 -9.16
C LEU A 51 -4.01 -13.14 -8.99
N LEU A 52 -3.68 -12.30 -9.97
CA LEU A 52 -2.79 -11.17 -9.76
C LEU A 52 -3.63 -9.96 -9.37
N VAL A 53 -3.46 -9.51 -8.13
CA VAL A 53 -4.15 -8.33 -7.60
C VAL A 53 -3.12 -7.25 -7.31
N ASP A 54 -3.27 -6.13 -8.00
CA ASP A 54 -2.53 -4.92 -7.69
C ASP A 54 -3.38 -4.02 -6.78
N THR A 55 -2.78 -3.52 -5.70
CA THR A 55 -3.47 -2.77 -4.66
C THR A 55 -3.42 -1.26 -4.85
N HIS A 56 -2.75 -0.73 -5.88
CA HIS A 56 -2.63 0.70 -6.07
C HIS A 56 -2.25 1.12 -7.50
N ASN A 57 -3.13 1.84 -8.19
CA ASN A 57 -2.87 2.38 -9.53
C ASN A 57 -3.58 3.72 -9.77
N ASP A 58 -2.81 4.73 -10.17
CA ASP A 58 -3.22 6.13 -10.32
C ASP A 58 -3.83 6.52 -11.67
N LEU A 59 -4.20 5.55 -12.52
CA LEU A 59 -4.90 5.87 -13.77
C LEU A 59 -6.13 6.78 -13.53
N PRO A 60 -6.99 6.58 -12.51
CA PRO A 60 -8.13 7.47 -12.27
C PRO A 60 -7.77 8.92 -12.01
N MET A 61 -6.66 9.19 -11.32
CA MET A 61 -6.21 10.56 -11.02
C MET A 61 -5.94 11.34 -12.32
N ASN A 62 -5.24 10.71 -13.26
CA ASN A 62 -5.01 11.28 -14.60
C ASN A 62 -6.33 11.52 -15.35
N LEU A 63 -7.25 10.56 -15.30
CA LEU A 63 -8.56 10.69 -15.95
C LEU A 63 -9.42 11.81 -15.33
N ALA A 64 -9.38 11.95 -14.00
CA ALA A 64 -10.16 12.93 -13.26
C ALA A 64 -9.64 14.35 -13.49
N PHE A 65 -8.33 14.58 -13.31
CA PHE A 65 -7.80 15.94 -13.19
C PHE A 65 -7.03 16.42 -14.43
N GLU A 66 -6.23 15.57 -15.07
CA GLU A 66 -5.54 15.95 -16.31
C GLU A 66 -6.51 15.97 -17.49
N HIS A 67 -7.33 14.92 -17.62
CA HIS A 67 -8.38 14.82 -18.64
C HIS A 67 -9.72 15.42 -18.23
N LYS A 68 -9.82 16.00 -17.03
CA LYS A 68 -11.01 16.71 -16.53
C LYS A 68 -12.29 15.85 -16.58
N GLY A 69 -12.15 14.56 -16.33
CA GLY A 69 -13.23 13.57 -16.38
C GLY A 69 -13.78 13.24 -17.78
N LYS A 70 -13.22 13.83 -18.86
CA LYS A 70 -13.70 13.69 -20.24
C LYS A 70 -13.16 12.43 -20.90
N ILE A 71 -13.75 11.29 -20.56
CA ILE A 71 -13.28 9.98 -21.02
C ILE A 71 -14.04 9.42 -22.23
N ASN A 72 -15.05 10.12 -22.75
CA ASN A 72 -15.91 9.57 -23.83
C ASN A 72 -15.10 9.27 -25.11
N ASP A 73 -14.23 10.21 -25.50
CA ASP A 73 -13.42 10.11 -26.72
C ASP A 73 -12.03 9.51 -26.48
N LEU A 74 -11.69 9.20 -25.22
CA LEU A 74 -10.42 8.59 -24.85
C LEU A 74 -10.50 7.07 -25.01
N ASP A 75 -9.65 6.49 -25.88
CA ASP A 75 -9.55 5.04 -26.02
C ASP A 75 -8.51 4.45 -25.05
N LEU A 76 -8.96 3.73 -24.03
CA LEU A 76 -8.10 3.02 -23.08
C LEU A 76 -7.60 1.67 -23.61
N SER A 77 -7.88 1.30 -24.87
CA SER A 77 -7.36 0.07 -25.46
C SER A 77 -5.82 0.05 -25.43
N ARG A 78 -5.23 1.20 -25.81
CA ARG A 78 -3.80 1.47 -25.81
C ARG A 78 -3.57 2.96 -25.65
N LEU A 79 -2.74 3.34 -24.69
CA LEU A 79 -2.39 4.73 -24.43
C LEU A 79 -0.92 4.98 -24.75
N ASP A 80 -0.63 6.13 -25.35
CA ASP A 80 0.75 6.59 -25.62
C ASP A 80 1.41 7.24 -24.39
N TRP A 81 0.70 7.31 -23.27
CA TRP A 81 1.14 7.85 -22.00
C TRP A 81 0.82 6.90 -20.84
N GLY A 82 1.38 7.21 -19.67
CA GLY A 82 1.17 6.45 -18.44
C GLY A 82 1.66 5.00 -18.51
N HIS A 83 1.28 4.21 -17.52
CA HIS A 83 1.72 2.81 -17.39
C HIS A 83 0.61 1.78 -17.63
N THR A 84 -0.63 2.21 -17.80
CA THR A 84 -1.80 1.33 -17.73
C THR A 84 -2.77 1.58 -18.87
N ASP A 85 -3.01 0.53 -19.66
CA ASP A 85 -4.08 0.42 -20.65
C ASP A 85 -4.53 -1.04 -20.76
N ILE A 86 -5.59 -1.30 -21.52
CA ILE A 86 -6.20 -2.63 -21.63
C ILE A 86 -5.24 -3.64 -22.27
N GLU A 87 -4.46 -3.24 -23.29
CA GLU A 87 -3.46 -4.11 -23.93
C GLU A 87 -2.42 -4.58 -22.90
N ARG A 88 -1.84 -3.65 -22.12
CA ARG A 88 -0.85 -3.94 -21.08
C ARG A 88 -1.43 -4.77 -19.94
N ILE A 89 -2.65 -4.47 -19.49
CA ILE A 89 -3.38 -5.24 -18.48
C ILE A 89 -3.55 -6.70 -18.92
N ARG A 90 -4.00 -6.93 -20.15
CA ARG A 90 -4.20 -8.28 -20.70
C ARG A 90 -2.88 -9.04 -20.84
N LYS A 91 -1.85 -8.37 -21.36
CA LYS A 91 -0.50 -8.95 -21.52
C LYS A 91 0.12 -9.34 -20.17
N GLY A 92 -0.14 -8.55 -19.13
CA GLY A 92 0.33 -8.76 -17.76
C GLY A 92 -0.47 -9.77 -16.94
N HIS A 93 -1.61 -10.27 -17.44
CA HIS A 93 -2.55 -11.12 -16.69
C HIS A 93 -3.09 -10.50 -15.40
N LEU A 94 -3.19 -9.17 -15.33
CA LEU A 94 -3.80 -8.50 -14.19
C LEU A 94 -5.25 -8.96 -14.03
N SER A 95 -5.59 -9.48 -12.85
CA SER A 95 -6.90 -10.09 -12.58
C SER A 95 -7.77 -9.23 -11.67
N GLY A 96 -7.15 -8.34 -10.90
CA GLY A 96 -7.87 -7.26 -10.25
C GLY A 96 -6.96 -6.12 -9.85
N GLN A 97 -7.59 -4.97 -9.67
CA GLN A 97 -6.93 -3.69 -9.46
C GLN A 97 -7.72 -2.90 -8.43
N PHE A 98 -7.03 -2.36 -7.44
CA PHE A 98 -7.53 -1.22 -6.69
C PHE A 98 -7.11 0.06 -7.40
N TRP A 99 -8.11 0.77 -7.90
CA TRP A 99 -7.96 2.07 -8.55
C TRP A 99 -7.84 3.16 -7.47
N SER A 100 -6.74 3.91 -7.49
CA SER A 100 -6.45 4.96 -6.51
C SER A 100 -7.35 6.16 -6.76
N ILE A 101 -8.09 6.56 -5.75
CA ILE A 101 -8.84 7.82 -5.68
C ILE A 101 -7.93 8.79 -4.94
N TYR A 102 -7.23 9.62 -5.70
CA TYR A 102 -6.13 10.46 -5.21
C TYR A 102 -6.19 11.85 -5.86
N TYR A 103 -5.77 12.89 -5.13
CA TYR A 103 -5.40 14.21 -5.66
C TYR A 103 -4.23 14.80 -4.86
N ASP A 104 -3.42 15.67 -5.48
CA ASP A 104 -2.22 16.24 -4.86
C ASP A 104 -2.47 17.02 -3.57
N CYS A 105 -1.66 16.75 -2.54
CA CYS A 105 -1.68 17.47 -1.27
C CYS A 105 -1.36 18.97 -1.40
N GLU A 106 -0.64 19.36 -2.45
CA GLU A 106 -0.32 20.77 -2.73
C GLU A 106 -1.55 21.58 -3.16
N ASP A 107 -2.65 20.90 -3.51
CA ASP A 107 -3.87 21.58 -3.89
C ASP A 107 -4.61 22.13 -2.67
N THR A 108 -4.59 23.45 -2.52
CA THR A 108 -5.13 24.18 -1.38
C THR A 108 -6.64 24.44 -1.44
N SER A 109 -7.35 23.90 -2.43
CA SER A 109 -8.80 24.11 -2.53
C SER A 109 -9.56 23.37 -1.42
N SER A 110 -10.57 24.04 -0.86
CA SER A 110 -11.40 23.51 0.23
C SER A 110 -12.50 22.56 -0.25
N ASN A 111 -12.30 21.84 -1.36
CA ASN A 111 -13.30 20.99 -2.00
C ASN A 111 -12.83 19.52 -2.12
N GLN A 112 -12.01 19.07 -1.18
CA GLN A 112 -11.37 17.75 -1.17
C GLN A 112 -12.37 16.59 -1.32
N VAL A 113 -13.53 16.70 -0.67
CA VAL A 113 -14.63 15.74 -0.80
C VAL A 113 -15.17 15.72 -2.24
N VAL A 114 -15.33 16.88 -2.88
CA VAL A 114 -15.82 16.98 -4.27
C VAL A 114 -14.85 16.30 -5.22
N LYS A 115 -13.54 16.51 -5.05
CA LYS A 115 -12.52 15.86 -5.87
C LYS A 115 -12.52 14.34 -5.73
N ALA A 116 -12.67 13.84 -4.50
CA ALA A 116 -12.83 12.41 -4.26
C ALA A 116 -14.05 11.87 -5.03
N LEU A 117 -15.18 12.60 -5.01
CA LEU A 117 -16.38 12.24 -5.75
C LEU A 117 -16.19 12.27 -7.27
N GLU A 118 -15.49 13.28 -7.81
CA GLU A 118 -15.15 13.37 -9.24
C GLU A 118 -14.29 12.18 -9.69
N SER A 119 -13.31 11.81 -8.88
CA SER A 119 -12.42 10.67 -9.16
C SER A 119 -13.14 9.32 -9.02
N ILE A 120 -14.04 9.16 -8.03
CA ILE A 120 -14.92 8.00 -7.92
C ILE A 120 -15.84 7.89 -9.14
N ASP A 121 -16.44 9.00 -9.56
CA ASP A 121 -17.34 9.04 -10.71
C ASP A 121 -16.62 8.65 -12.01
N VAL A 122 -15.45 9.24 -12.30
CA VAL A 122 -14.69 8.88 -13.51
C VAL A 122 -14.24 7.43 -13.49
N THR A 123 -13.86 6.89 -12.33
CA THR A 123 -13.49 5.48 -12.18
C THR A 123 -14.66 4.57 -12.52
N LYS A 124 -15.86 4.85 -11.99
CA LYS A 124 -17.07 4.07 -12.30
C LYS A 124 -17.45 4.17 -13.77
N ARG A 125 -17.37 5.37 -14.38
CA ARG A 125 -17.64 5.55 -15.80
C ARG A 125 -16.62 4.82 -16.68
N MET A 126 -15.33 4.82 -16.29
CA MET A 126 -14.28 4.05 -16.96
C MET A 126 -14.61 2.56 -16.95
N ILE A 127 -14.93 1.99 -15.78
CA ILE A 127 -15.30 0.58 -15.63
C ILE A 127 -16.51 0.26 -16.53
N ASN A 128 -17.55 1.10 -16.49
CA ASN A 128 -18.76 0.91 -17.28
C ASN A 128 -18.56 1.07 -18.79
N LYS A 129 -17.55 1.82 -19.23
CA LYS A 129 -17.20 1.99 -20.65
C LYS A 129 -16.63 0.71 -21.27
N TYR A 130 -16.00 -0.15 -20.46
CA TYR A 130 -15.39 -1.40 -20.92
C TYR A 130 -15.88 -2.61 -20.10
N PRO A 131 -17.18 -2.97 -20.18
CA PRO A 131 -17.79 -4.00 -19.33
C PRO A 131 -17.32 -5.43 -19.64
N ASP A 132 -16.72 -5.65 -20.80
CA ASP A 132 -16.06 -6.91 -21.20
C ASP A 132 -14.63 -7.03 -20.61
N VAL A 133 -14.10 -5.95 -20.05
CA VAL A 133 -12.75 -5.88 -19.48
C VAL A 133 -12.78 -5.71 -17.98
N PHE A 134 -13.58 -4.76 -17.49
CA PHE A 134 -13.63 -4.38 -16.08
C PHE A 134 -14.97 -4.77 -15.45
N GLU A 135 -14.93 -5.06 -14.16
CA GLU A 135 -16.13 -5.25 -13.35
C GLU A 135 -15.90 -4.63 -11.98
N LEU A 136 -16.77 -3.71 -11.55
CA LEU A 136 -16.70 -3.13 -10.21
C LEU A 136 -16.89 -4.25 -9.17
N ALA A 137 -15.96 -4.34 -8.23
CA ALA A 137 -15.97 -5.33 -7.16
C ALA A 137 -15.77 -4.63 -5.81
N THR A 138 -16.72 -4.88 -4.92
CA THR A 138 -16.79 -4.30 -3.58
C THR A 138 -16.70 -5.37 -2.48
N ASN A 139 -16.57 -6.64 -2.86
CA ASN A 139 -16.35 -7.75 -1.95
C ASN A 139 -15.66 -8.90 -2.67
N THR A 140 -15.19 -9.88 -1.91
CA THR A 140 -14.43 -11.03 -2.43
C THR A 140 -15.24 -11.93 -3.38
N LYS A 141 -16.57 -11.99 -3.23
CA LYS A 141 -17.44 -12.77 -4.12
C LYS A 141 -17.50 -12.12 -5.51
N GLU A 142 -17.69 -10.81 -5.57
CA GLU A 142 -17.64 -10.03 -6.81
C GLU A 142 -16.26 -10.11 -7.46
N PHE A 143 -15.19 -10.01 -6.66
CA PHE A 143 -13.82 -10.14 -7.14
C PHE A 143 -13.59 -11.50 -7.81
N THR A 144 -14.01 -12.58 -7.15
CA THR A 144 -13.91 -13.94 -7.69
C THR A 144 -14.78 -14.13 -8.94
N ARG A 145 -15.97 -13.51 -8.97
CA ARG A 145 -16.89 -13.56 -10.12
C ARG A 145 -16.25 -12.89 -11.35
N ALA A 146 -15.70 -11.70 -11.20
CA ALA A 146 -15.03 -10.98 -12.27
C ALA A 146 -13.91 -11.81 -12.90
N PHE A 147 -13.03 -12.36 -12.06
CA PHE A 147 -11.95 -13.22 -12.52
C PHE A 147 -12.44 -14.46 -13.27
N LYS A 148 -13.46 -15.15 -12.75
CA LYS A 148 -14.07 -16.33 -13.43
C LYS A 148 -14.66 -15.99 -14.79
N HIS A 149 -15.12 -14.75 -14.99
CA HIS A 149 -15.61 -14.26 -16.27
C HIS A 149 -14.51 -13.66 -17.16
N GLY A 150 -13.23 -13.78 -16.77
CA GLY A 150 -12.11 -13.25 -17.53
C GLY A 150 -12.00 -11.71 -17.49
N ARG A 151 -12.66 -11.07 -16.51
CA ARG A 151 -12.64 -9.62 -16.29
C ARG A 151 -11.70 -9.26 -15.15
N VAL A 152 -11.19 -8.04 -15.20
CA VAL A 152 -10.43 -7.42 -14.11
C VAL A 152 -11.40 -6.95 -13.04
N ALA A 153 -11.31 -7.56 -11.86
CA ALA A 153 -12.01 -7.09 -10.68
C ALA A 153 -11.50 -5.70 -10.28
N SER A 154 -12.33 -4.69 -10.42
CA SER A 154 -11.99 -3.30 -10.17
C SER A 154 -12.53 -2.86 -8.83
N ALA A 155 -11.67 -2.68 -7.84
CA ALA A 155 -12.00 -2.08 -6.55
C ALA A 155 -11.50 -0.63 -6.51
N MET A 156 -11.97 0.16 -5.54
CA MET A 156 -11.51 1.53 -5.34
C MET A 156 -10.92 1.69 -3.95
N GLY A 157 -9.83 2.44 -3.85
CA GLY A 157 -9.20 2.82 -2.59
C GLY A 157 -8.91 4.30 -2.56
N MET A 158 -9.18 4.95 -1.43
CA MET A 158 -8.90 6.37 -1.24
C MET A 158 -7.48 6.56 -0.76
N GLU A 159 -6.67 7.32 -1.47
CA GLU A 159 -5.31 7.65 -1.05
C GLU A 159 -5.26 9.02 -0.35
N GLY A 160 -5.45 8.98 0.97
CA GLY A 160 -5.32 10.15 1.82
C GLY A 160 -6.59 10.48 2.60
N GLY A 161 -6.46 10.51 3.93
CA GLY A 161 -7.56 10.80 4.85
C GLY A 161 -8.07 12.25 4.79
N GLN A 162 -7.36 13.16 4.11
CA GLN A 162 -7.83 14.53 3.90
C GLN A 162 -9.17 14.55 3.13
N MET A 163 -9.41 13.57 2.24
CA MET A 163 -10.66 13.45 1.49
C MET A 163 -11.92 13.16 2.32
N ILE A 164 -11.78 12.73 3.57
CA ILE A 164 -12.94 12.62 4.47
C ILE A 164 -13.23 13.93 5.22
N ASP A 165 -12.38 14.95 5.07
CA ASP A 165 -12.51 16.26 5.71
C ASP A 165 -12.82 16.15 7.22
N SER A 166 -12.09 15.26 7.89
CA SER A 166 -12.30 14.93 9.31
C SER A 166 -13.75 14.59 9.69
N SER A 167 -14.50 13.98 8.77
CA SER A 167 -15.92 13.65 8.94
C SER A 167 -16.18 12.15 8.84
N MET A 168 -16.67 11.57 9.94
CA MET A 168 -17.16 10.18 9.98
C MET A 168 -18.34 9.95 9.03
N VAL A 169 -19.13 11.00 8.77
CA VAL A 169 -20.24 10.93 7.82
C VAL A 169 -19.68 10.72 6.42
N VAL A 170 -18.70 11.54 6.02
CA VAL A 170 -18.07 11.41 4.70
C VAL A 170 -17.42 10.04 4.54
N LEU A 171 -16.68 9.55 5.55
CA LEU A 171 -16.10 8.21 5.54
C LEU A 171 -17.13 7.11 5.23
N ARG A 172 -18.29 7.13 5.91
CA ARG A 172 -19.38 6.17 5.65
C ARG A 172 -19.96 6.32 4.25
N GLN A 173 -20.17 7.54 3.79
CA GLN A 173 -20.70 7.77 2.44
C GLN A 173 -19.72 7.29 1.36
N MET A 174 -18.41 7.46 1.56
CA MET A 174 -17.39 6.94 0.64
C MET A 174 -17.40 5.41 0.60
N TYR A 175 -17.61 4.75 1.74
CA TYR A 175 -17.80 3.30 1.78
C TYR A 175 -19.02 2.84 0.95
N GLU A 176 -20.17 3.51 1.11
CA GLU A 176 -21.39 3.23 0.32
C GLU A 176 -21.17 3.50 -1.18
N LEU A 177 -20.33 4.48 -1.52
CA LEU A 177 -19.93 4.73 -2.90
C LEU A 177 -19.00 3.65 -3.48
N GLY A 178 -18.51 2.71 -2.68
CA GLY A 178 -17.74 1.55 -3.14
C GLY A 178 -16.26 1.58 -2.78
N ILE A 179 -15.80 2.54 -1.97
CA ILE A 179 -14.43 2.56 -1.45
C ILE A 179 -14.22 1.39 -0.49
N ARG A 180 -13.10 0.67 -0.63
CA ARG A 180 -12.79 -0.52 0.18
C ARG A 180 -11.49 -0.46 0.96
N TYR A 181 -10.63 0.51 0.69
CA TYR A 181 -9.61 0.95 1.65
C TYR A 181 -9.52 2.48 1.69
N MET A 182 -8.95 2.99 2.77
CA MET A 182 -8.43 4.36 2.81
C MET A 182 -7.00 4.36 3.35
N THR A 183 -6.09 4.98 2.61
CA THR A 183 -4.76 5.37 3.05
C THR A 183 -4.91 6.57 3.99
N LEU A 184 -4.41 6.46 5.23
CA LEU A 184 -4.74 7.44 6.27
C LEU A 184 -4.18 8.83 5.99
N THR A 185 -3.03 8.90 5.32
CA THR A 185 -2.40 10.13 4.86
C THR A 185 -1.92 9.93 3.43
N HIS A 186 -1.60 11.02 2.74
CA HIS A 186 -0.69 10.98 1.59
C HIS A 186 0.63 11.65 2.03
N ASN A 187 1.29 12.43 1.17
CA ASN A 187 2.46 13.25 1.51
C ASN A 187 2.13 14.51 2.33
N CYS A 188 0.97 14.53 2.99
CA CYS A 188 0.54 15.58 3.89
C CYS A 188 -0.08 15.00 5.15
N HIS A 189 0.12 15.68 6.27
CA HIS A 189 -0.57 15.40 7.51
C HIS A 189 -2.07 15.64 7.37
N THR A 190 -2.87 14.87 8.09
CA THR A 190 -4.25 15.25 8.39
C THR A 190 -4.29 15.85 9.80
N PRO A 191 -5.40 16.49 10.23
CA PRO A 191 -5.58 16.90 11.63
C PRO A 191 -5.54 15.75 12.64
N TRP A 192 -5.42 14.50 12.19
CA TRP A 192 -5.59 13.31 13.02
C TRP A 192 -4.63 12.15 12.73
N ALA A 193 -3.79 12.23 11.69
CA ALA A 193 -2.78 11.24 11.36
C ALA A 193 -1.50 11.88 10.80
N GLU A 194 -0.36 11.34 11.21
CA GLU A 194 0.98 11.80 10.82
C GLU A 194 1.46 11.09 9.54
N SER A 195 2.07 11.84 8.63
CA SER A 195 2.55 11.39 7.33
C SER A 195 4.06 11.21 7.40
N CYS A 196 4.61 10.26 6.64
CA CYS A 196 6.05 10.07 6.49
C CYS A 196 6.74 11.26 5.82
N CYS A 197 5.96 12.02 5.05
CA CYS A 197 6.49 12.71 3.89
C CYS A 197 6.01 14.16 3.79
N ASP A 198 5.24 14.64 4.77
CA ASP A 198 4.95 16.06 4.90
C ASP A 198 6.19 16.78 5.47
N PRO A 199 6.71 17.82 4.80
CA PRO A 199 7.83 18.61 5.32
C PRO A 199 7.43 19.51 6.51
N ASN A 200 6.14 19.78 6.70
CA ASN A 200 5.63 20.62 7.78
C ASN A 200 5.44 19.79 9.06
N PRO A 201 5.46 20.41 10.25
CA PRO A 201 5.08 19.70 11.47
C PRO A 201 3.59 19.34 11.45
N PRO A 202 3.19 18.19 12.06
CA PRO A 202 1.78 17.87 12.22
C PRO A 202 1.09 18.90 13.12
N PRO A 203 -0.24 19.08 13.00
CA PRO A 203 -1.02 20.00 13.82
C PRO A 203 -1.27 19.48 15.26
N PHE A 204 -0.48 18.49 15.69
CA PHE A 204 -0.49 17.84 17.00
C PHE A 204 0.94 17.41 17.34
N ASP A 205 1.16 16.83 18.53
CA ASP A 205 2.51 16.43 18.97
C ASP A 205 3.17 15.44 17.99
N LYS A 206 4.33 15.81 17.44
CA LYS A 206 5.10 14.97 16.52
C LYS A 206 5.47 13.63 17.18
N GLY A 207 5.30 12.53 16.45
CA GLY A 207 5.53 11.18 16.97
C GLY A 207 4.33 10.59 17.72
N LEU A 208 3.22 11.32 17.86
CA LEU A 208 1.96 10.77 18.36
C LEU A 208 1.37 9.75 17.38
N GLY A 209 1.58 9.95 16.07
CA GLY A 209 1.09 9.08 15.01
C GLY A 209 -0.41 9.22 14.71
N LEU A 210 -1.28 9.07 15.73
CA LEU A 210 -2.73 9.23 15.65
C LEU A 210 -3.27 10.02 16.85
N THR A 211 -4.16 10.98 16.58
CA THR A 211 -4.96 11.61 17.65
C THR A 211 -6.09 10.68 18.10
N GLU A 212 -6.81 11.02 19.18
CA GLU A 212 -8.00 10.27 19.61
C GLU A 212 -9.09 10.22 18.52
N PHE A 213 -9.24 11.30 17.74
CA PHE A 213 -10.12 11.27 16.57
C PHE A 213 -9.61 10.27 15.52
N GLY A 214 -8.30 10.27 15.24
CA GLY A 214 -7.68 9.32 14.31
C GLY A 214 -7.89 7.86 14.73
N LYS A 215 -7.77 7.56 16.03
CA LYS A 215 -8.10 6.22 16.56
C LYS A 215 -9.55 5.83 16.30
N ASN A 216 -10.49 6.75 16.52
CA ASN A 216 -11.90 6.50 16.21
C ASN A 216 -12.13 6.28 14.70
N VAL A 217 -11.34 6.92 13.83
CA VAL A 217 -11.43 6.69 12.37
C VAL A 217 -11.06 5.25 12.05
N ILE A 218 -9.97 4.73 12.64
CA ILE A 218 -9.55 3.31 12.49
C ILE A 218 -10.68 2.37 12.92
N LEU A 219 -11.28 2.62 14.09
CA LEU A 219 -12.34 1.77 14.62
C LEU A 219 -13.60 1.81 13.75
N GLU A 220 -13.97 2.97 13.18
CA GLU A 220 -15.09 3.08 12.25
C GLU A 220 -14.80 2.36 10.92
N MET A 221 -13.57 2.45 10.40
CA MET A 221 -13.15 1.69 9.22
C MET A 221 -13.27 0.18 9.47
N ASN A 222 -12.78 -0.30 10.61
CA ASN A 222 -12.92 -1.70 10.98
C ASN A 222 -14.40 -2.11 11.10
N ARG A 223 -15.25 -1.27 11.72
CA ARG A 223 -16.71 -1.52 11.84
C ARG A 223 -17.40 -1.62 10.48
N LEU A 224 -17.00 -0.78 9.53
CA LEU A 224 -17.53 -0.80 8.16
C LEU A 224 -17.05 -2.02 7.35
N GLY A 225 -15.91 -2.62 7.73
CA GLY A 225 -15.20 -3.57 6.87
C GLY A 225 -14.40 -2.87 5.76
N MET A 226 -14.01 -1.61 5.98
CA MET A 226 -13.07 -0.88 5.15
C MET A 226 -11.64 -1.18 5.61
N MET A 227 -10.77 -1.57 4.68
CA MET A 227 -9.37 -1.85 5.01
C MET A 227 -8.63 -0.56 5.35
N VAL A 228 -7.79 -0.63 6.38
CA VAL A 228 -6.92 0.47 6.79
C VAL A 228 -5.60 0.33 6.02
N ASP A 229 -5.33 1.28 5.13
CA ASP A 229 -4.04 1.33 4.43
C ASP A 229 -3.09 2.29 5.17
N ILE A 230 -1.92 1.77 5.53
CA ILE A 230 -0.87 2.49 6.25
C ILE A 230 0.36 2.76 5.37
N SER A 231 0.16 2.78 4.05
CA SER A 231 1.09 3.47 3.14
C SER A 231 1.11 4.97 3.43
N HIS A 232 2.20 5.67 3.11
CA HIS A 232 2.41 7.13 3.35
C HIS A 232 2.41 7.61 4.81
N VAL A 233 2.05 6.80 5.80
CA VAL A 233 2.01 7.25 7.20
C VAL A 233 3.41 7.24 7.82
N ALA A 234 3.64 8.06 8.85
CA ALA A 234 4.89 8.03 9.61
C ALA A 234 5.06 6.69 10.36
N HIS A 235 6.29 6.28 10.71
CA HIS A 235 6.52 5.05 11.48
C HIS A 235 5.75 5.05 12.82
N ALA A 236 5.65 6.21 13.47
CA ALA A 236 4.84 6.38 14.68
C ALA A 236 3.35 6.08 14.42
N THR A 237 2.81 6.52 13.28
CA THR A 237 1.43 6.21 12.87
C THR A 237 1.24 4.74 12.56
N MET A 238 2.21 4.07 11.93
CA MET A 238 2.15 2.62 11.71
C MET A 238 1.93 1.89 13.05
N GLN A 239 2.75 2.21 14.06
CA GLN A 239 2.63 1.62 15.39
C GLN A 239 1.31 1.99 16.09
N ALA A 240 0.89 3.26 16.00
CA ALA A 240 -0.36 3.72 16.60
C ALA A 240 -1.59 3.01 16.00
N VAL A 241 -1.59 2.77 14.68
CA VAL A 241 -2.63 2.00 13.98
C VAL A 241 -2.61 0.55 14.44
N LEU A 242 -1.45 -0.11 14.46
CA LEU A 242 -1.33 -1.52 14.88
C LEU A 242 -1.78 -1.74 16.33
N ASN A 243 -1.60 -0.74 17.20
CA ASN A 243 -2.09 -0.77 18.58
C ASN A 243 -3.60 -0.50 18.71
N THR A 244 -4.25 0.04 17.67
CA THR A 244 -5.65 0.48 17.70
C THR A 244 -6.58 -0.45 16.93
N THR A 245 -6.14 -0.94 15.78
CA THR A 245 -6.94 -1.76 14.86
C THR A 245 -7.27 -3.12 15.47
N TRP A 246 -8.47 -3.63 15.19
CA TRP A 246 -8.85 -5.02 15.51
C TRP A 246 -8.98 -5.92 14.28
N ALA A 247 -8.76 -5.35 13.09
CA ALA A 247 -8.71 -6.08 11.82
C ALA A 247 -7.32 -5.92 11.16
N PRO A 248 -6.92 -6.83 10.25
CA PRO A 248 -5.71 -6.67 9.47
C PRO A 248 -5.68 -5.34 8.70
N VAL A 249 -4.49 -4.77 8.60
CA VAL A 249 -4.20 -3.56 7.82
C VAL A 249 -3.49 -3.95 6.52
N LEU A 250 -3.33 -2.99 5.62
CA LEU A 250 -2.50 -3.19 4.43
C LEU A 250 -1.46 -2.07 4.27
N PHE A 251 -0.40 -2.38 3.54
CA PHE A 251 0.41 -1.39 2.84
C PHE A 251 0.12 -1.57 1.35
N SER A 252 -0.74 -0.73 0.77
CA SER A 252 -1.12 -0.82 -0.65
C SER A 252 0.07 -0.67 -1.60
N HIS A 253 1.06 0.15 -1.23
CA HIS A 253 2.27 0.37 -2.02
C HIS A 253 3.42 0.90 -1.15
N SER A 254 4.08 0.00 -0.42
CA SER A 254 5.31 0.32 0.33
C SER A 254 6.40 -0.70 0.04
N SER A 255 7.67 -0.35 0.28
CA SER A 255 8.80 -1.26 0.15
C SER A 255 9.51 -1.48 1.49
N SER A 256 10.51 -2.36 1.51
CA SER A 256 11.30 -2.65 2.71
C SER A 256 12.31 -1.55 3.00
N HIS A 257 12.28 -1.04 4.24
CA HIS A 257 13.22 -0.02 4.70
C HIS A 257 14.65 -0.54 4.78
N ALA A 258 14.84 -1.83 5.10
CA ALA A 258 16.15 -2.47 5.12
C ALA A 258 16.83 -2.49 3.74
N LEU A 259 16.06 -2.49 2.65
CA LEU A 259 16.57 -2.43 1.28
C LEU A 259 16.81 -0.99 0.79
N CYS A 260 15.96 -0.05 1.21
CA CYS A 260 16.11 1.37 0.90
C CYS A 260 15.65 2.21 2.10
N ASN A 261 16.59 2.85 2.76
CA ASN A 261 16.42 3.58 4.01
C ASN A 261 15.79 4.97 3.77
N ILE A 262 14.48 4.99 3.52
CA ILE A 262 13.65 6.19 3.41
C ILE A 262 12.39 6.02 4.26
N GLU A 263 11.86 7.12 4.81
CA GLU A 263 10.70 7.11 5.72
C GLU A 263 9.46 6.44 5.10
N ARG A 264 9.32 6.53 3.77
CA ARG A 264 8.23 5.93 3.00
C ARG A 264 8.20 4.40 3.05
N ASN A 265 9.31 3.76 3.42
CA ASN A 265 9.46 2.32 3.49
C ASN A 265 9.24 1.76 4.90
N VAL A 266 8.84 0.50 4.98
CA VAL A 266 8.40 -0.16 6.21
C VAL A 266 9.59 -0.75 6.98
N PRO A 267 9.81 -0.37 8.25
CA PRO A 267 10.83 -0.98 9.10
C PRO A 267 10.53 -2.45 9.42
N ASP A 268 11.57 -3.27 9.60
CA ASP A 268 11.43 -4.69 9.95
C ASP A 268 10.66 -4.93 11.25
N ALA A 269 10.67 -3.96 12.18
CA ALA A 269 9.90 -4.05 13.41
C ALA A 269 8.38 -3.96 13.17
N VAL A 270 7.96 -3.25 12.13
CA VAL A 270 6.55 -3.11 11.72
C VAL A 270 6.12 -4.27 10.82
N LEU A 271 7.06 -4.90 10.08
CA LEU A 271 6.78 -6.08 9.26
C LEU A 271 6.55 -7.38 10.05
N LYS A 272 6.88 -7.40 11.35
CA LYS A 272 6.74 -8.55 12.25
C LYS A 272 5.39 -8.56 12.95
#